data_AF-K1SXG1-F1
#
_entry.id   AF-K1SXG1-F1
#
_cell.length_a   1.000
_cell.length_b   1.000
_cell.length_c   1.000
_cell.angle_alpha   90.00
_cell.angle_beta   90.00
_cell.angle_gamma   90.00
#
_symmetry.space_group_name_H-M   'P 1'
#
loop_
_entity.id
_entity.type
_entity.pdbx_description
1 polymer ?
#
loop_
_entity_poly.entity_id
_entity_poly.type
_entity_poly.pdbx_seq_one_letter_code
_entity_poly.pdbx_strand_id
1 'polypeptide(L)'
;LKVYDEIAKKCISEPFSKISKLAEAGKKMEEGRDKFAELSIIEQMKTLLLLVDILKTGRINTCNLKPVGGVESYHTERMSAILKNTKYSDIRIIDQSPTGLYEKKSDNLLEL
;
A
#
# COMPACT_ATOMS: atom_id res chain seq x y z
N LEU A 1 -15.74 13.89 1.82
CA LEU A 1 -15.63 12.42 2.02
C LEU A 1 -15.23 11.66 0.75
N LYS A 2 -15.74 11.98 -0.46
CA LYS A 2 -15.43 11.24 -1.70
C LYS A 2 -13.95 10.85 -1.92
N VAL A 3 -13.00 11.77 -1.72
CA VAL A 3 -11.56 11.48 -1.91
C VAL A 3 -11.08 10.39 -0.95
N TYR A 4 -11.52 10.43 0.31
CA TYR A 4 -11.23 9.42 1.32
C TYR A 4 -11.76 8.05 0.87
N ASP A 5 -13.03 8.02 0.45
CA ASP A 5 -13.71 6.80 0.02
C ASP A 5 -12.98 6.16 -1.17
N GLU A 6 -12.51 6.96 -2.14
CA GLU A 6 -11.74 6.45 -3.28
C GLU A 6 -10.36 5.90 -2.89
N ILE A 7 -9.67 6.50 -1.90
CA ILE A 7 -8.38 5.98 -1.41
C ILE A 7 -8.59 4.62 -0.72
N ALA A 8 -9.59 4.54 0.17
CA ALA A 8 -9.93 3.30 0.87
C ALA A 8 -10.31 2.19 -0.13
N LYS A 9 -11.20 2.51 -1.06
CA LYS A 9 -11.64 1.61 -2.14
C LYS A 9 -10.47 1.15 -3.01
N LYS A 10 -9.57 2.05 -3.41
CA LYS A 10 -8.39 1.69 -4.21
C LYS A 10 -7.52 0.66 -3.49
N CYS A 11 -7.34 0.77 -2.18
CA CYS A 11 -6.52 -0.15 -1.39
C CYS A 11 -7.11 -1.57 -1.29
N ILE A 12 -8.45 -1.69 -1.27
CA ILE A 12 -9.15 -2.98 -1.21
C ILE A 12 -9.52 -3.55 -2.59
N SER A 13 -9.25 -2.81 -3.66
CA SER A 13 -9.52 -3.22 -5.04
C SER A 13 -8.27 -3.76 -5.72
N GLU A 14 -8.46 -4.67 -6.67
CA GLU A 14 -7.39 -5.14 -7.54
C GLU A 14 -6.83 -3.99 -8.40
N PRO A 15 -5.50 -3.92 -8.64
CA PRO A 15 -4.48 -4.90 -8.23
C PRO A 15 -3.90 -4.67 -6.82
N PHE A 16 -4.28 -3.59 -6.12
CA PHE A 16 -3.65 -3.19 -4.86
C PHE A 16 -3.97 -4.14 -3.71
N SER A 17 -5.16 -4.74 -3.72
CA SER A 17 -5.58 -5.75 -2.74
C SER A 17 -4.69 -6.99 -2.68
N LYS A 18 -3.92 -7.30 -3.75
CA LYS A 18 -2.95 -8.40 -3.74
C LYS A 18 -1.84 -8.21 -2.71
N ILE A 19 -1.55 -6.95 -2.34
CA ILE A 19 -0.64 -6.63 -1.25
C ILE A 19 -1.47 -6.61 0.03
N SER A 20 -1.32 -7.63 0.87
CA SER A 20 -2.19 -7.85 2.04
C SER A 20 -2.22 -6.66 2.99
N LYS A 21 -1.09 -5.98 3.16
CA LYS A 21 -0.98 -4.75 3.97
C LYS A 21 -1.69 -3.54 3.36
N LEU A 22 -1.80 -3.44 2.04
CA LEU A 22 -2.63 -2.39 1.44
C LEU A 22 -4.12 -2.68 1.68
N ALA A 23 -4.54 -3.93 1.50
CA ALA A 23 -5.93 -4.33 1.76
C ALA A 23 -6.33 -4.13 3.23
N GLU A 24 -5.46 -4.49 4.17
CA GLU A 24 -5.67 -4.29 5.62
C GLU A 24 -5.84 -2.80 5.96
N ALA A 25 -5.00 -1.94 5.40
CA ALA A 25 -5.14 -0.50 5.60
C ALA A 25 -6.40 0.08 4.96
N GLY A 26 -6.78 -0.39 3.76
CA GLY A 26 -8.02 0.02 3.10
C GLY A 26 -9.26 -0.31 3.95
N LYS A 27 -9.33 -1.53 4.50
CA LYS A 27 -10.40 -1.92 5.44
C LYS A 27 -10.41 -1.05 6.69
N LYS A 28 -9.22 -0.73 7.22
CA LYS A 28 -9.11 0.18 8.38
C LYS A 28 -9.64 1.58 8.07
N MET A 29 -9.45 2.07 6.85
CA MET A 29 -10.05 3.33 6.41
C MET A 29 -11.58 3.20 6.25
N GLU A 30 -12.10 2.10 5.71
CA GLU A 30 -13.56 1.90 5.65
C GLU A 30 -14.20 1.93 7.05
N GLU A 31 -13.61 1.23 8.02
CA GLU A 31 -14.05 1.25 9.43
C GLU A 31 -13.88 2.63 10.09
N GLY A 32 -12.85 3.38 9.67
CA GLY A 32 -12.49 4.68 10.22
C GLY A 32 -13.19 5.87 9.57
N ARG A 33 -14.12 5.63 8.64
CA ARG A 33 -14.74 6.65 7.81
C ARG A 33 -15.48 7.72 8.63
N ASP A 34 -16.25 7.31 9.62
CA ASP A 34 -17.03 8.23 10.45
C ASP A 34 -16.10 9.09 11.32
N LYS A 35 -15.04 8.50 11.88
CA LYS A 35 -13.99 9.24 12.60
C LYS A 35 -13.34 10.30 11.73
N PHE A 36 -13.06 9.98 10.47
CA PHE A 36 -12.53 10.95 9.52
C PHE A 36 -13.54 12.06 9.22
N ALA A 37 -14.83 11.73 9.10
CA ALA A 37 -15.90 12.70 8.83
C ALA A 37 -16.10 13.70 9.96
N GLU A 38 -15.84 13.30 11.20
CA GLU A 38 -15.91 14.15 12.40
C GLU A 38 -14.74 15.14 12.55
N LEU A 39 -13.62 14.92 11.83
CA LEU A 39 -12.47 15.81 11.86
C LEU A 39 -12.79 17.19 11.27
N SER A 40 -12.10 18.22 11.76
CA SER A 40 -12.14 19.55 11.12
C SER A 40 -11.60 19.49 9.69
N ILE A 41 -11.99 20.44 8.82
CA ILE A 41 -11.53 20.46 7.42
C ILE A 41 -9.99 20.43 7.32
N ILE A 42 -9.30 21.17 8.19
CA ILE A 42 -7.83 21.22 8.20
C ILE A 42 -7.24 19.85 8.59
N GLU A 43 -7.83 19.17 9.56
CA GLU A 43 -7.41 17.83 9.96
C GLU A 43 -7.72 16.80 8.88
N GLN A 44 -8.89 16.88 8.23
CA GLN A 44 -9.23 16.04 7.08
C GLN A 44 -8.19 16.17 5.98
N MET A 45 -7.76 17.39 5.64
CA MET A 45 -6.71 17.62 4.64
C MET A 45 -5.38 16.99 5.05
N LYS A 46 -4.95 17.18 6.30
CA LYS A 46 -3.71 16.57 6.83
C LYS A 46 -3.80 15.04 6.80
N THR A 47 -4.93 14.47 7.21
CA THR A 47 -5.17 13.04 7.17
C THR A 47 -5.13 12.51 5.74
N LEU A 48 -5.76 13.19 4.77
CA LEU A 48 -5.71 12.75 3.37
C LEU A 48 -4.28 12.70 2.82
N LEU A 49 -3.42 13.67 3.16
CA LEU A 49 -2.01 13.63 2.78
C LEU A 49 -1.29 12.41 3.36
N LEU A 50 -1.54 12.10 4.64
CA LEU A 50 -0.99 10.90 5.31
C LEU A 50 -1.51 9.60 4.68
N LEU A 51 -2.77 9.56 4.23
CA LEU A 51 -3.35 8.36 3.62
C LEU A 51 -2.84 8.15 2.20
N VAL A 52 -2.63 9.21 1.41
CA VAL A 52 -2.04 9.09 0.06
C VAL A 52 -0.63 8.49 0.14
N ASP A 53 0.12 8.77 1.20
CA ASP A 53 1.45 8.19 1.40
C ASP A 53 1.41 6.66 1.40
N ILE A 54 0.29 6.02 1.76
CA ILE A 54 0.21 4.56 1.77
C ILE A 54 0.44 3.95 0.38
N LEU A 55 0.06 4.67 -0.67
CA LEU A 55 0.14 4.24 -2.06
C LEU A 55 1.54 4.40 -2.67
N LYS A 56 2.45 5.11 -2.00
CA LYS A 56 3.82 5.31 -2.48
C LYS A 56 4.64 4.02 -2.36
N THR A 57 5.28 3.63 -3.46
CA THR A 57 6.21 2.50 -3.54
C THR A 57 7.62 2.91 -3.05
N GLY A 58 8.47 1.92 -2.72
CA GLY A 58 9.89 2.15 -2.40
C GLY A 58 10.16 2.92 -1.10
N ARG A 59 9.17 3.03 -0.20
CA ARG A 59 9.33 3.77 1.05
C ARG A 59 10.05 2.95 2.12
N ILE A 60 10.94 3.62 2.84
CA ILE A 60 11.56 3.11 4.06
C ILE A 60 10.67 3.41 5.28
N ASN A 61 9.96 4.55 5.24
CA ASN A 61 9.17 5.07 6.36
C ASN A 61 7.75 4.49 6.41
N THR A 62 7.18 4.46 7.62
CA THR A 62 5.81 4.02 7.89
C THR A 62 4.76 5.11 7.59
N CYS A 63 3.48 4.74 7.58
CA CYS A 63 2.34 5.67 7.43
C CYS A 63 1.61 5.81 8.77
N ASN A 64 1.00 6.96 9.00
CA ASN A 64 0.17 7.18 10.18
C ASN A 64 -1.32 6.98 9.86
N LEU A 65 -1.91 5.89 10.39
CA LEU A 65 -3.34 5.60 10.29
C LEU A 65 -4.12 5.94 11.57
N LYS A 66 -3.47 6.53 12.59
CA LYS A 66 -4.10 6.91 13.85
C LYS A 66 -5.34 7.81 13.68
N PRO A 67 -5.35 8.80 12.76
CA PRO A 67 -6.52 9.67 12.56
C PRO A 67 -7.79 8.91 12.12
N VAL A 68 -7.65 7.70 11.57
CA VAL A 68 -8.75 6.83 11.14
C VAL A 68 -8.92 5.62 12.08
N GLY A 69 -8.33 5.68 13.27
CA GLY A 69 -8.42 4.61 14.27
C GLY A 69 -7.48 3.42 14.03
N GLY A 70 -6.50 3.55 13.14
CA GLY A 70 -5.41 2.59 12.96
C GLY A 70 -4.20 2.87 13.86
N VAL A 71 -3.06 2.30 13.48
CA VAL A 71 -1.77 2.49 14.19
C VAL A 71 -1.01 3.69 13.64
N GLU A 72 -0.17 4.30 14.49
CA GLU A 72 0.67 5.44 14.12
C GLU A 72 1.84 5.10 13.19
N SER A 73 2.34 3.85 13.28
CA SER A 73 3.48 3.38 12.49
C SER A 73 3.09 2.16 11.64
N TYR A 74 2.25 2.41 10.65
CA TYR A 74 1.78 1.37 9.72
C TYR A 74 2.82 1.09 8.63
N HIS A 75 3.26 -0.15 8.51
CA HIS A 75 4.21 -0.58 7.48
C HIS A 75 3.48 -1.31 6.35
N THR A 76 3.90 -1.05 5.11
CA THR A 76 3.53 -1.89 3.98
C THR A 76 4.35 -3.19 4.01
N GLU A 77 3.92 -4.17 3.23
CA GLU A 77 4.57 -5.47 3.17
C GLU A 77 6.04 -5.35 2.72
N ARG A 78 6.94 -6.08 3.39
CA ARG A 78 8.36 -6.18 3.03
C ARG A 78 8.63 -7.56 2.44
N MET A 79 9.38 -7.61 1.35
CA MET A 79 9.85 -8.87 0.79
C MET A 79 11.10 -9.34 1.55
N SER A 80 11.10 -10.61 1.95
CA SER A 80 12.28 -11.27 2.55
C SER A 80 13.41 -11.36 1.53
N ALA A 81 14.66 -11.21 1.99
CA ALA A 81 15.84 -11.49 1.17
C ALA A 81 16.03 -13.01 0.94
N ILE A 82 15.46 -13.83 1.81
CA ILE A 82 15.43 -15.29 1.67
C ILE A 82 14.20 -15.65 0.84
N LEU A 83 14.42 -16.22 -0.35
CA LEU A 83 13.35 -16.63 -1.27
C LEU A 83 12.69 -17.97 -0.88
N LYS A 84 13.30 -18.74 0.04
CA LYS A 84 12.70 -19.97 0.58
C LYS A 84 11.46 -19.64 1.42
N ASN A 85 10.43 -20.48 1.37
CA ASN A 85 9.17 -20.34 2.10
C ASN A 85 8.42 -19.03 1.82
N THR A 86 8.61 -18.46 0.63
CA THR A 86 7.83 -17.33 0.15
C THR A 86 6.39 -17.72 -0.17
N LYS A 87 5.45 -16.76 -0.06
CA LYS A 87 4.05 -16.94 -0.48
C LYS A 87 3.84 -16.85 -1.99
N TYR A 88 4.87 -16.42 -2.73
CA TYR A 88 4.80 -16.20 -4.17
C TYR A 88 5.17 -17.48 -4.93
N SER A 89 4.42 -17.79 -5.99
CA SER A 89 4.73 -18.92 -6.89
C SER A 89 5.67 -18.56 -8.04
N ASP A 90 5.82 -17.26 -8.32
CA ASP A 90 6.65 -16.71 -9.40
C ASP A 90 7.38 -15.48 -8.87
N ILE A 91 8.72 -15.51 -8.89
CA ILE A 91 9.59 -14.40 -8.51
C ILE A 91 10.60 -14.19 -9.63
N ARG A 92 10.70 -12.96 -10.17
CA ARG A 92 11.61 -12.63 -11.27
C ARG A 92 12.36 -11.35 -10.99
N ILE A 93 13.55 -11.23 -11.59
CA ILE A 93 14.26 -9.97 -11.71
C ILE A 93 13.69 -9.22 -12.92
N ILE A 94 13.39 -7.95 -12.71
CA ILE A 94 12.78 -7.06 -13.70
C ILE A 94 13.75 -5.90 -13.92
N ASP A 95 14.47 -5.93 -15.04
CA ASP A 95 15.38 -4.87 -15.45
C ASP A 95 14.63 -3.90 -16.38
N GLN A 96 14.28 -2.72 -15.85
CA GLN A 96 13.57 -1.68 -16.60
C GLN A 96 14.53 -0.59 -17.08
N SER A 97 14.33 -0.14 -18.32
CA SER A 97 14.96 1.08 -18.84
C SER A 97 14.55 2.32 -18.00
N PRO A 98 15.32 3.43 -18.04
CA PRO A 98 14.99 4.63 -17.27
C PRO A 98 13.60 5.21 -17.53
N THR A 99 13.04 4.96 -18.72
CA THR A 99 11.69 5.41 -19.11
C THR A 99 10.60 4.38 -18.77
N GLY A 100 10.97 3.17 -18.35
CA GLY A 100 10.05 2.06 -18.12
C GLY A 100 9.43 1.47 -19.41
N LEU A 101 9.85 1.90 -20.60
CA LEU A 101 9.29 1.43 -21.88
C LEU A 101 9.83 0.07 -22.30
N TYR A 102 11.10 -0.19 -22.01
CA TYR A 102 11.74 -1.47 -22.25
C TYR A 102 11.99 -2.20 -20.92
N GLU A 103 11.70 -3.49 -20.92
CA GLU A 103 11.83 -4.36 -19.76
C GLU A 103 12.42 -5.71 -20.18
N LYS A 104 13.42 -6.19 -19.43
CA LYS A 104 13.93 -7.57 -19.53
C LYS A 104 13.55 -8.31 -18.24
N LYS A 105 13.00 -9.52 -18.39
CA LYS A 105 12.62 -10.40 -17.27
C LYS A 105 13.57 -11.59 -17.20
N SER A 106 13.95 -11.99 -16.00
CA SER A 106 14.58 -13.29 -15.78
C SER A 106 13.57 -14.44 -15.87
N ASP A 107 14.08 -15.67 -15.87
CA ASP A 107 13.32 -16.85 -15.50
C ASP A 107 12.85 -16.78 -14.03
N ASN A 108 11.93 -17.67 -13.66
CA ASN A 108 11.42 -17.75 -12.30
C ASN A 108 12.55 -18.19 -11.35
N LEU A 109 12.91 -17.34 -10.39
CA LEU A 109 13.98 -17.59 -9.42
C LEU A 109 13.71 -18.79 -8.51
N LEU A 110 12.46 -19.27 -8.46
CA LEU A 110 12.07 -20.46 -7.70
C LEU A 110 12.30 -21.77 -8.47
N GLU A 111 12.59 -21.70 -9.77
CA GLU A 111 12.82 -22.85 -10.66
C GLU A 111 14.29 -23.00 -11.07
N LEU A 112 15.18 -22.16 -10.53
CA LEU A 112 16.62 -22.17 -10.78
C LEU A 112 17.36 -23.27 -10.01
#